data_AF-A0A7X7TP90-F1
#
_entry.id   AF-A0A7X7TP90-F1
#
_cell.length_a   1.000
_cell.length_b   1.000
_cell.length_c   1.000
_cell.angle_alpha   90.00
_cell.angle_beta   90.00
_cell.angle_gamma   90.00
#
_symmetry.space_group_name_H-M   'P 1'
#
loop_
_entity.id
_entity.type
_entity.pdbx_description
1 polymer ?
#
loop_
_entity_poly.entity_id
_entity_poly.type
_entity_poly.pdbx_seq_one_letter_code
_entity_poly.pdbx_strand_id
1 'polypeptide(L)'
;MRKKLTLAVSILLLTLCVGEINAQPQIIAHRGYWKTEGAAQNSIAALLKADSIGVYGSECDLWLSSDGVPVVNHDATAIAEGKKIIVQESPLAVLKKVTLDNGESLPTVEEYLDAFEKCKNVKLIIEFKTHKEKAREDELAKKVIDAVHRRNLADRVEYIAFGMNFVNQVIRLDPSAKVYYLSGDLTPEELHAIGAAGLDYHYNVI
;
A
#
# COMPACT_ATOMS: atom_id res chain seq x y z
N MET A 1 -9.69 38.24 46.93
CA MET A 1 -10.26 37.41 45.84
C MET A 1 -9.67 37.69 44.46
N ARG A 2 -9.41 38.94 44.06
CA ARG A 2 -8.83 39.27 42.73
C ARG A 2 -7.48 38.60 42.38
N LYS A 3 -6.55 38.45 43.33
CA LYS A 3 -5.21 37.84 43.10
C LYS A 3 -5.23 36.33 42.80
N LYS A 4 -6.25 35.59 43.28
CA LYS A 4 -6.39 34.14 43.00
C LYS A 4 -6.96 33.88 41.60
N LEU A 5 -7.75 34.83 41.07
CA LEU A 5 -8.33 34.76 39.73
C LEU A 5 -7.28 35.04 38.65
N THR A 6 -6.33 35.94 38.90
CA THR A 6 -5.24 36.25 37.94
C THR A 6 -4.26 35.08 37.78
N LEU A 7 -3.94 34.38 38.87
CA LEU A 7 -3.05 33.21 38.84
C LEU A 7 -3.66 32.00 38.11
N ALA A 8 -4.98 31.80 38.25
CA ALA A 8 -5.69 30.72 37.56
C ALA A 8 -5.78 30.93 36.04
N VAL A 9 -5.92 32.18 35.59
CA VAL A 9 -5.94 32.53 34.16
C VAL A 9 -4.55 32.37 33.51
N SER A 10 -3.47 32.67 34.24
CA SER A 10 -2.10 32.48 33.75
C SER A 10 -1.69 31.01 33.62
N ILE A 11 -2.19 30.12 34.48
CA ILE A 11 -1.95 28.67 34.38
C ILE A 11 -2.74 28.04 33.22
N LEU A 12 -3.97 28.51 32.98
CA LEU A 12 -4.81 28.04 31.87
C LEU A 12 -4.25 28.44 30.49
N LEU A 13 -3.63 29.63 30.39
CA LEU A 13 -2.93 30.04 29.16
C LEU A 13 -1.63 29.25 28.93
N LEU A 14 -0.90 28.86 29.98
CA LEU A 14 0.31 28.06 29.82
C LEU A 14 0.02 26.64 29.31
N THR A 15 -1.11 26.04 29.70
CA THR A 15 -1.52 24.71 29.22
C THR A 15 -2.00 24.69 27.77
N LEU A 16 -2.44 25.84 27.23
CA LEU A 16 -2.85 25.97 25.83
C LEU A 16 -1.66 26.10 24.86
N CYS A 17 -0.46 26.40 25.35
CA CYS A 17 0.74 26.57 24.51
C CYS A 17 1.61 25.31 24.36
N VAL A 18 1.29 24.19 25.03
CA VAL A 18 2.09 22.94 24.96
C VAL A 18 1.52 21.92 23.98
N GLY A 19 0.43 22.28 23.29
CA GLY A 19 -0.28 21.39 22.36
C GLY A 19 0.16 21.52 20.91
N GLU A 20 1.41 21.84 20.60
CA GLU A 20 1.93 21.54 19.27
C GLU A 20 2.13 20.04 19.19
N ILE A 21 1.06 19.31 18.84
CA ILE A 21 1.18 17.96 18.30
C ILE A 21 1.94 18.15 16.98
N ASN A 22 3.27 18.14 17.07
CA ASN A 22 4.12 17.94 15.91
C ASN A 22 3.84 16.52 15.41
N ALA A 23 2.77 16.37 14.63
CA ALA A 23 2.48 15.15 13.90
C ALA A 23 3.60 15.01 12.87
N GLN A 24 4.67 14.30 13.25
CA GLN A 24 5.73 14.01 12.31
C GLN A 24 5.18 13.08 11.23
N PRO A 25 5.44 13.37 9.94
CA PRO A 25 4.98 12.52 8.87
C PRO A 25 5.62 11.13 9.02
N GLN A 26 4.79 10.11 8.87
CA GLN A 26 5.25 8.74 8.76
C GLN A 26 5.70 8.49 7.32
N ILE A 27 6.76 7.68 7.15
CA ILE A 27 7.37 7.43 5.85
C ILE A 27 6.93 6.08 5.29
N ILE A 28 6.48 6.07 4.04
CA ILE A 28 6.21 4.85 3.27
C ILE A 28 7.27 4.74 2.17
N ALA A 29 7.94 3.59 2.08
CA ALA A 29 8.87 3.30 1.01
C ALA A 29 8.11 2.84 -0.25
N HIS A 30 7.95 3.75 -1.21
CA HIS A 30 7.29 3.49 -2.50
C HIS A 30 8.03 2.43 -3.31
N ARG A 31 7.35 1.31 -3.59
CA ARG A 31 7.84 0.06 -4.21
C ARG A 31 8.93 -0.64 -3.39
N GLY A 32 8.84 -0.50 -2.07
CA GLY A 32 9.87 -0.84 -1.09
C GLY A 32 11.08 0.09 -1.12
N TYR A 33 12.07 -0.16 -0.26
CA TYR A 33 13.30 0.62 -0.27
C TYR A 33 14.22 0.12 -1.39
N TRP A 34 13.91 0.50 -2.62
CA TRP A 34 14.58 0.00 -3.82
C TRP A 34 15.78 0.84 -4.27
N LYS A 35 15.83 2.13 -3.91
CA LYS A 35 16.97 3.03 -4.20
C LYS A 35 18.14 2.77 -3.24
N THR A 36 18.61 1.52 -3.18
CA THR A 36 19.71 1.06 -2.34
C THR A 36 20.30 -0.24 -2.91
N GLU A 37 21.59 -0.48 -2.73
CA GLU A 37 22.38 -1.53 -3.37
C GLU A 37 21.77 -2.95 -3.25
N GLY A 38 21.51 -3.62 -4.37
CA GLY A 38 20.97 -5.00 -4.37
C GLY A 38 19.45 -5.09 -4.20
N ALA A 39 18.73 -3.97 -4.29
CA ALA A 39 17.26 -3.96 -4.36
C ALA A 39 16.77 -3.51 -5.73
N ALA A 40 15.53 -3.90 -6.06
CA ALA A 40 14.79 -3.42 -7.21
C ALA A 40 13.36 -3.03 -6.80
N GLN A 41 12.67 -2.22 -7.61
CA GLN A 41 11.28 -1.87 -7.35
C GLN A 41 10.43 -3.14 -7.22
N ASN A 42 9.53 -3.20 -6.23
CA ASN A 42 8.63 -4.33 -6.01
C ASN A 42 9.35 -5.68 -5.78
N SER A 43 10.64 -5.67 -5.46
CA SER A 43 11.40 -6.88 -5.08
C SER A 43 11.20 -7.25 -3.62
N ILE A 44 11.49 -8.51 -3.28
CA ILE A 44 11.53 -8.96 -1.88
C ILE A 44 12.68 -8.25 -1.15
N ALA A 45 13.83 -8.03 -1.80
CA ALA A 45 14.92 -7.28 -1.21
C ALA A 45 14.50 -5.86 -0.80
N ALA A 46 13.72 -5.16 -1.64
CA ALA A 46 13.24 -3.81 -1.32
C ALA A 46 12.29 -3.79 -0.13
N LEU A 47 11.43 -4.79 0.03
CA LEU A 47 10.59 -4.98 1.22
C LEU A 47 11.44 -5.15 2.48
N LEU A 48 12.38 -6.10 2.46
CA LEU A 48 13.24 -6.40 3.61
C LEU A 48 14.13 -5.22 4.00
N LYS A 49 14.56 -4.42 3.01
CA LYS A 49 15.32 -3.19 3.25
C LYS A 49 14.46 -2.05 3.79
N ALA A 50 13.18 -1.96 3.44
CA ALA A 50 12.28 -1.03 4.09
C ALA A 50 12.09 -1.41 5.57
N ASP A 51 11.94 -2.70 5.87
CA ASP A 51 11.86 -3.20 7.24
C ASP A 51 13.11 -2.90 8.07
N SER A 52 14.31 -3.03 7.46
CA SER A 52 15.57 -2.82 8.17
C SER A 52 15.84 -1.37 8.58
N ILE A 53 15.22 -0.39 7.92
CA ILE A 53 15.33 1.03 8.26
C ILE A 53 14.17 1.53 9.14
N GLY A 54 13.21 0.67 9.48
CA GLY A 54 12.14 0.98 10.43
C GLY A 54 11.19 2.10 9.98
N VAL A 55 10.94 2.24 8.68
CA VAL A 55 9.90 3.16 8.18
C VAL A 55 8.50 2.63 8.50
N TYR A 56 7.47 3.46 8.36
CA TYR A 56 6.10 3.06 8.70
C TYR A 56 5.57 1.97 7.78
N GLY A 57 5.80 2.10 6.48
CA GLY A 57 5.26 1.17 5.49
C GLY A 57 6.23 0.89 4.35
N SER A 58 6.05 -0.27 3.74
CA SER A 58 6.60 -0.61 2.42
C SER A 58 5.43 -0.77 1.47
N GLU A 59 5.43 -0.03 0.38
CA GLU A 59 4.38 -0.12 -0.64
C GLU A 59 4.76 -1.11 -1.75
N CYS A 60 3.77 -1.80 -2.30
CA CYS A 60 3.93 -2.64 -3.49
C CYS A 60 2.68 -2.67 -4.39
N ASP A 61 2.91 -2.92 -5.67
CA ASP A 61 1.90 -2.90 -6.73
C ASP A 61 1.45 -4.29 -7.14
N LEU A 62 0.14 -4.55 -7.22
CA LEU A 62 -0.39 -5.87 -7.57
C LEU A 62 -1.17 -5.91 -8.88
N TRP A 63 -0.86 -6.93 -9.68
CA TRP A 63 -1.62 -7.35 -10.87
C TRP A 63 -2.14 -8.77 -10.70
N LEU A 64 -3.20 -9.10 -11.45
CA LEU A 64 -3.64 -10.48 -11.67
C LEU A 64 -3.14 -11.00 -13.03
N SER A 65 -2.39 -12.10 -13.02
CA SER A 65 -1.94 -12.82 -14.25
C SER A 65 -3.11 -13.44 -14.99
N SER A 66 -2.98 -13.78 -16.28
CA SER A 66 -4.09 -14.30 -17.09
C SER A 66 -4.66 -15.64 -16.59
N ASP A 67 -3.85 -16.44 -15.88
CA ASP A 67 -4.24 -17.67 -15.19
C ASP A 67 -4.69 -17.46 -13.72
N GLY A 68 -4.89 -16.21 -13.32
CA GLY A 68 -5.53 -15.85 -12.05
C GLY A 68 -4.59 -15.85 -10.84
N VAL A 69 -3.29 -15.66 -11.04
CA VAL A 69 -2.31 -15.58 -9.95
C VAL A 69 -1.97 -14.11 -9.67
N PRO A 70 -2.19 -13.60 -8.45
CA PRO A 70 -1.73 -12.28 -8.06
C PRO A 70 -0.19 -12.19 -8.04
N VAL A 71 0.35 -11.16 -8.68
CA VAL A 71 1.79 -10.92 -8.84
C VAL A 71 2.15 -9.47 -8.51
N VAL A 72 3.40 -9.23 -8.13
CA VAL A 72 3.89 -7.92 -7.69
C VAL A 72 4.67 -7.24 -8.82
N ASN A 73 4.13 -6.15 -9.39
CA ASN A 73 4.76 -5.38 -10.47
C ASN A 73 4.07 -4.02 -10.64
N HIS A 74 4.81 -2.95 -10.93
CA HIS A 74 4.19 -1.63 -11.14
C HIS A 74 3.54 -1.53 -12.52
N ASP A 75 4.32 -1.69 -13.59
CA ASP A 75 3.89 -1.37 -14.95
C ASP A 75 2.92 -2.41 -15.52
N ALA A 76 2.06 -1.99 -16.46
CA ALA A 76 1.17 -2.92 -17.18
C ALA A 76 1.94 -3.88 -18.12
N THR A 77 3.22 -3.60 -18.38
CA THR A 77 4.09 -4.39 -19.24
C THR A 77 5.41 -4.69 -18.56
N ALA A 78 6.00 -5.85 -18.87
CA ALA A 78 7.30 -6.28 -18.37
C ALA A 78 8.15 -6.88 -19.49
N ILE A 79 9.43 -7.13 -19.22
CA ILE A 79 10.33 -7.84 -20.14
C ILE A 79 10.61 -9.24 -19.59
N ALA A 80 10.18 -10.27 -20.30
CA ALA A 80 10.49 -11.67 -20.01
C ALA A 80 11.37 -12.23 -21.13
N GLU A 81 12.57 -12.73 -20.79
CA GLU A 81 13.52 -13.29 -21.77
C GLU A 81 13.78 -12.36 -22.99
N GLY A 82 13.89 -11.04 -22.74
CA GLY A 82 14.12 -10.03 -23.78
C GLY A 82 12.89 -9.65 -24.62
N LYS A 83 11.70 -10.17 -24.30
CA LYS A 83 10.45 -9.85 -25.00
C LYS A 83 9.51 -9.05 -24.11
N LYS A 84 8.89 -8.01 -24.69
CA LYS A 84 7.84 -7.25 -24.03
C LYS A 84 6.56 -8.08 -23.93
N ILE A 85 6.00 -8.16 -22.73
CA ILE A 85 4.74 -8.85 -22.41
C ILE A 85 3.78 -7.90 -21.70
N ILE A 86 2.48 -8.21 -21.73
CA ILE A 86 1.45 -7.51 -20.96
C ILE A 86 1.14 -8.34 -19.71
N VAL A 87 1.25 -7.74 -18.53
CA VAL A 87 1.20 -8.48 -17.26
C VAL A 87 -0.13 -9.21 -17.08
N GLN A 88 -1.25 -8.49 -17.25
CA GLN A 88 -2.60 -9.06 -17.09
C GLN A 88 -3.00 -10.10 -18.16
N GLU A 89 -2.25 -10.19 -19.26
CA GLU A 89 -2.51 -11.14 -20.36
C GLU A 89 -1.55 -12.34 -20.35
N SER A 90 -0.54 -12.33 -19.48
CA SER A 90 0.48 -13.37 -19.41
C SER A 90 0.21 -14.34 -18.25
N PRO A 91 0.38 -15.66 -18.46
CA PRO A 91 0.24 -16.63 -17.38
C PRO A 91 1.44 -16.56 -16.44
N LEU A 92 1.30 -17.06 -15.21
CA LEU A 92 2.35 -17.02 -14.19
C LEU A 92 3.68 -17.58 -14.70
N ALA A 93 3.63 -18.69 -15.44
CA ALA A 93 4.84 -19.34 -15.98
C ALA A 93 5.68 -18.41 -16.88
N VAL A 94 5.04 -17.46 -17.57
CA VAL A 94 5.72 -16.43 -18.36
C VAL A 94 6.18 -15.28 -17.46
N LEU A 95 5.35 -14.86 -16.50
CA LEU A 95 5.68 -13.77 -15.58
C LEU A 95 6.88 -14.10 -14.69
N LYS A 96 7.04 -15.35 -14.24
CA LYS A 96 8.22 -15.79 -13.46
C LYS A 96 9.54 -15.72 -14.25
N LYS A 97 9.48 -15.52 -15.57
CA LYS A 97 10.68 -15.30 -16.42
C LYS A 97 11.07 -13.83 -16.53
N VAL A 98 10.31 -12.92 -15.90
CA VAL A 98 10.72 -11.52 -15.73
C VAL A 98 11.77 -11.47 -14.62
N THR A 99 12.95 -10.97 -14.98
CA THR A 99 14.05 -10.70 -14.03
C THR A 99 14.03 -9.21 -13.68
N LEU A 100 13.90 -8.91 -12.40
CA LEU A 100 14.01 -7.55 -11.85
C LEU A 100 15.46 -7.06 -11.91
N ASP A 101 15.67 -5.74 -11.74
CA ASP A 101 17.00 -5.12 -11.85
C ASP A 101 18.06 -5.71 -10.91
N ASN A 102 17.65 -6.27 -9.77
CA ASN A 102 18.54 -6.91 -8.81
C ASN A 102 18.72 -8.42 -9.03
N GLY A 103 18.17 -8.98 -10.12
CA GLY A 103 18.25 -10.39 -10.47
C GLY A 103 17.15 -11.27 -9.88
N GLU A 104 16.27 -10.74 -9.02
CA GLU A 104 15.11 -11.49 -8.53
C GLU A 104 14.14 -11.81 -9.67
N SER A 105 13.46 -12.94 -9.55
CA SER A 105 12.28 -13.21 -10.39
C SER A 105 11.09 -12.42 -9.86
N LEU A 106 10.26 -11.90 -10.75
CA LEU A 106 9.01 -11.21 -10.41
C LEU A 106 8.21 -12.00 -9.34
N PRO A 107 7.89 -11.40 -8.17
CA PRO A 107 7.24 -12.13 -7.08
C PRO A 107 5.75 -12.37 -7.33
N THR A 108 5.24 -13.50 -6.87
CA THR A 108 3.82 -13.68 -6.56
C THR A 108 3.47 -12.99 -5.25
N VAL A 109 2.19 -12.71 -5.01
CA VAL A 109 1.72 -12.22 -3.71
C VAL A 109 2.04 -13.19 -2.59
N GLU A 110 1.93 -14.49 -2.82
CA GLU A 110 2.25 -15.50 -1.81
C GLU A 110 3.74 -15.43 -1.40
N GLU A 111 4.67 -15.36 -2.38
CA GLU A 111 6.11 -15.18 -2.11
C GLU A 111 6.40 -13.86 -1.38
N TYR A 112 5.69 -12.78 -1.73
CA TYR A 112 5.87 -11.47 -1.10
C TYR A 112 5.35 -11.45 0.35
N LEU A 113 4.20 -12.07 0.61
CA LEU A 113 3.65 -12.21 1.96
C LEU A 113 4.51 -13.11 2.84
N ASP A 114 5.08 -14.19 2.30
CA ASP A 114 6.01 -15.06 3.02
C ASP A 114 7.28 -14.30 3.49
N ALA A 115 7.73 -13.31 2.70
CA ALA A 115 8.80 -12.40 3.13
C ALA A 115 8.31 -11.37 4.15
N PHE A 116 7.10 -10.82 3.97
CA PHE A 116 6.51 -9.84 4.87
C PHE A 116 6.24 -10.38 6.28
N GLU A 117 5.89 -11.66 6.44
CA GLU A 117 5.73 -12.29 7.76
C GLU A 117 7.00 -12.18 8.64
N LYS A 118 8.16 -12.14 7.99
CA LYS A 118 9.47 -12.00 8.65
C LYS A 118 9.76 -10.55 9.06
N CYS A 119 9.17 -9.57 8.37
CA CYS A 119 9.27 -8.15 8.70
C CYS A 119 8.58 -7.87 10.03
N LYS A 120 9.14 -6.94 10.84
CA LYS A 120 8.62 -6.61 12.17
C LYS A 120 8.32 -5.13 12.37
N ASN A 121 8.89 -4.26 11.54
CA ASN A 121 8.88 -2.82 11.74
C ASN A 121 7.95 -2.10 10.77
N VAL A 122 7.67 -2.71 9.60
CA VAL A 122 6.82 -2.10 8.56
C VAL A 122 5.41 -2.69 8.53
N LYS A 123 4.46 -1.83 8.14
CA LYS A 123 3.20 -2.22 7.49
C LYS A 123 3.43 -2.49 5.99
N LEU A 124 2.56 -3.29 5.39
CA LEU A 124 2.53 -3.48 3.95
C LEU A 124 1.41 -2.64 3.37
N ILE A 125 1.74 -1.79 2.41
CA ILE A 125 0.78 -0.94 1.70
C ILE A 125 0.59 -1.54 0.31
N ILE A 126 -0.60 -2.05 0.02
CA ILE A 126 -0.88 -2.78 -1.23
C ILE A 126 -1.62 -1.87 -2.19
N GLU A 127 -1.00 -1.52 -3.33
CA GLU A 127 -1.67 -0.90 -4.46
C GLU A 127 -2.32 -1.95 -5.36
N PHE A 128 -3.63 -1.82 -5.60
CA PHE A 128 -4.30 -2.58 -6.66
C PHE A 128 -4.24 -1.85 -8.01
N LYS A 129 -3.61 -2.47 -9.01
CA LYS A 129 -3.55 -1.93 -10.38
C LYS A 129 -4.82 -2.29 -11.15
N THR A 130 -5.37 -1.32 -11.88
CA THR A 130 -6.62 -1.46 -12.64
C THR A 130 -6.52 -2.46 -13.79
N HIS A 131 -7.56 -3.27 -13.98
CA HIS A 131 -7.67 -4.25 -15.06
C HIS A 131 -8.66 -3.80 -16.13
N LYS A 132 -8.59 -4.44 -17.30
CA LYS A 132 -9.56 -4.20 -18.39
C LYS A 132 -11.00 -4.53 -17.99
N GLU A 133 -11.18 -5.53 -17.13
CA GLU A 133 -12.49 -6.04 -16.73
C GLU A 133 -12.64 -6.00 -15.21
N LYS A 134 -13.76 -5.45 -14.71
CA LYS A 134 -14.05 -5.38 -13.27
C LYS A 134 -14.06 -6.74 -12.59
N ALA A 135 -14.50 -7.80 -13.28
CA ALA A 135 -14.48 -9.16 -12.73
C ALA A 135 -13.06 -9.62 -12.35
N ARG A 136 -12.04 -9.14 -13.07
CA ARG A 136 -10.63 -9.44 -12.79
C ARG A 136 -10.12 -8.65 -11.59
N GLU A 137 -10.59 -7.41 -11.43
CA GLU A 137 -10.33 -6.62 -10.23
C GLU A 137 -10.97 -7.24 -8.99
N ASP A 138 -12.23 -7.68 -9.11
CA ASP A 138 -12.94 -8.37 -8.03
C ASP A 138 -12.23 -9.67 -7.62
N GLU A 139 -11.73 -10.44 -8.60
CA GLU A 139 -10.94 -11.65 -8.38
C GLU A 139 -9.61 -11.34 -7.65
N LEU A 140 -8.89 -10.30 -8.10
CA LEU A 140 -7.63 -9.88 -7.49
C LEU A 140 -7.84 -9.44 -6.04
N ALA A 141 -8.80 -8.54 -5.80
CA ALA A 141 -9.12 -8.05 -4.47
C ALA A 141 -9.44 -9.20 -3.52
N LYS A 142 -10.33 -10.11 -3.95
CA LYS A 142 -10.69 -11.28 -3.15
C LYS A 142 -9.50 -12.17 -2.82
N LYS A 143 -8.68 -12.53 -3.81
CA LYS A 143 -7.53 -13.43 -3.60
C LYS A 143 -6.49 -12.83 -2.66
N VAL A 144 -6.21 -11.53 -2.79
CA VAL A 144 -5.23 -10.84 -1.95
C VAL A 144 -5.74 -10.68 -0.52
N ILE A 145 -6.99 -10.23 -0.34
CA ILE A 145 -7.60 -10.07 0.99
C ILE A 145 -7.70 -11.42 1.70
N ASP A 146 -8.17 -12.48 1.01
CA ASP A 146 -8.19 -13.83 1.56
C ASP A 146 -6.77 -14.30 1.97
N ALA A 147 -5.74 -14.01 1.17
CA ALA A 147 -4.36 -14.38 1.48
C ALA A 147 -3.80 -13.66 2.71
N VAL A 148 -4.13 -12.38 2.88
CA VAL A 148 -3.78 -11.58 4.06
C VAL A 148 -4.48 -12.11 5.31
N HIS A 149 -5.78 -12.40 5.25
CA HIS A 149 -6.53 -12.96 6.39
C HIS A 149 -6.04 -14.35 6.79
N ARG A 150 -5.81 -15.25 5.82
CA ARG A 150 -5.30 -16.62 6.09
C ARG A 150 -3.98 -16.62 6.86
N ARG A 151 -3.20 -15.56 6.75
CA ARG A 151 -1.90 -15.37 7.43
C ARG A 151 -1.98 -14.53 8.70
N ASN A 152 -3.18 -14.08 9.09
CA ASN A 152 -3.39 -13.16 10.21
C ASN A 152 -2.58 -11.85 10.06
N LEU A 153 -2.49 -11.32 8.84
CA LEU A 153 -1.72 -10.11 8.54
C LEU A 153 -2.59 -8.85 8.43
N ALA A 154 -3.91 -8.95 8.59
CA ALA A 154 -4.86 -7.85 8.34
C ALA A 154 -4.50 -6.55 9.07
N ASP A 155 -4.13 -6.63 10.36
CA ASP A 155 -3.75 -5.44 11.16
C ASP A 155 -2.48 -4.72 10.66
N ARG A 156 -1.69 -5.40 9.83
CA ARG A 156 -0.42 -4.94 9.28
C ARG A 156 -0.49 -4.56 7.81
N VAL A 157 -1.67 -4.65 7.18
CA VAL A 157 -1.88 -4.34 5.77
C VAL A 157 -2.83 -3.16 5.62
N GLU A 158 -2.51 -2.26 4.71
CA GLU A 158 -3.38 -1.17 4.27
C GLU A 158 -3.44 -1.21 2.73
N TYR A 159 -4.54 -0.75 2.15
CA TYR A 159 -4.78 -0.84 0.71
C TYR A 159 -4.87 0.54 0.07
N ILE A 160 -4.41 0.66 -1.17
CA ILE A 160 -4.52 1.88 -1.98
C ILE A 160 -4.96 1.51 -3.40
N ALA A 161 -5.73 2.39 -4.07
CA ALA A 161 -6.15 2.15 -5.45
C ALA A 161 -6.55 3.43 -6.19
N PHE A 162 -6.25 3.47 -7.50
CA PHE A 162 -6.83 4.43 -8.44
C PHE A 162 -8.25 4.02 -8.88
N GLY A 163 -8.53 2.72 -8.95
CA GLY A 163 -9.83 2.21 -9.37
C GLY A 163 -10.85 2.21 -8.22
N MET A 164 -11.94 2.97 -8.35
CA MET A 164 -13.04 2.98 -7.37
C MET A 164 -13.66 1.58 -7.15
N ASN A 165 -13.59 0.69 -8.15
CA ASN A 165 -14.03 -0.69 -7.98
C ASN A 165 -13.22 -1.39 -6.87
N PHE A 166 -11.89 -1.28 -6.86
CA PHE A 166 -11.05 -1.84 -5.79
C PHE A 166 -11.37 -1.25 -4.42
N VAL A 167 -11.55 0.08 -4.32
CA VAL A 167 -11.95 0.73 -3.06
C VAL A 167 -13.23 0.10 -2.50
N ASN A 168 -14.26 -0.01 -3.33
CA ASN A 168 -15.52 -0.65 -2.95
C ASN A 168 -15.35 -2.13 -2.60
N GLN A 169 -14.49 -2.87 -3.32
CA GLN A 169 -14.22 -4.27 -3.02
C GLN A 169 -13.53 -4.45 -1.67
N VAL A 170 -12.54 -3.62 -1.32
CA VAL A 170 -11.88 -3.69 0.00
C VAL A 170 -12.91 -3.44 1.11
N ILE A 171 -13.68 -2.34 1.02
CA ILE A 171 -14.70 -1.98 2.02
C ILE A 171 -15.74 -3.09 2.19
N ARG A 172 -16.10 -3.77 1.09
CA ARG A 172 -17.08 -4.85 1.09
C ARG A 172 -16.53 -6.16 1.66
N LEU A 173 -15.30 -6.51 1.33
CA LEU A 173 -14.69 -7.80 1.68
C LEU A 173 -14.07 -7.80 3.08
N ASP A 174 -13.49 -6.68 3.49
CA ASP A 174 -12.96 -6.44 4.83
C ASP A 174 -13.33 -5.01 5.29
N PRO A 175 -14.51 -4.82 5.90
CA PRO A 175 -14.93 -3.51 6.42
C PRO A 175 -14.03 -2.92 7.51
N SER A 176 -13.11 -3.72 8.07
CA SER A 176 -12.14 -3.25 9.07
C SER A 176 -10.81 -2.80 8.45
N ALA A 177 -10.54 -3.21 7.20
CA ALA A 177 -9.36 -2.80 6.47
C ALA A 177 -9.39 -1.29 6.16
N LYS A 178 -8.21 -0.69 6.15
CA LYS A 178 -8.03 0.66 5.67
C LYS A 178 -7.78 0.64 4.17
N VAL A 179 -8.57 1.43 3.43
CA VAL A 179 -8.33 1.69 2.01
C VAL A 179 -8.29 3.18 1.73
N TYR A 180 -7.30 3.61 0.95
CA TYR A 180 -7.13 5.01 0.54
C TYR A 180 -7.24 5.14 -0.98
N TYR A 181 -7.85 6.23 -1.43
CA TYR A 181 -8.08 6.48 -2.86
C TYR A 181 -6.98 7.36 -3.45
N LEU A 182 -6.50 7.02 -4.66
CA LEU A 182 -5.30 7.64 -5.27
C LEU A 182 -5.59 8.76 -6.29
N SER A 183 -6.78 8.79 -6.90
CA SER A 183 -7.00 9.54 -8.16
C SER A 183 -7.07 11.06 -8.04
N GLY A 184 -7.20 11.61 -6.82
CA GLY A 184 -7.15 13.06 -6.60
C GLY A 184 -8.44 13.82 -6.86
N ASP A 185 -9.53 13.15 -7.24
CA ASP A 185 -10.76 13.77 -7.74
C ASP A 185 -11.92 13.80 -6.73
N LEU A 186 -11.75 13.23 -5.54
CA LEU A 186 -12.75 13.25 -4.46
C LEU A 186 -12.27 14.03 -3.24
N THR A 187 -13.18 14.76 -2.60
CA THR A 187 -12.95 15.44 -1.34
C THR A 187 -12.85 14.46 -0.15
N PRO A 188 -12.26 14.86 0.98
CA PRO A 188 -12.29 14.05 2.20
C PRO A 188 -13.71 13.68 2.67
N GLU A 189 -14.70 14.55 2.48
CA GLU A 189 -16.10 14.29 2.84
C GLU A 189 -16.71 13.17 1.97
N GLU A 190 -16.48 13.21 0.66
CA GLU A 190 -16.94 12.17 -0.28
C GLU A 190 -16.27 10.82 0.01
N LEU A 191 -14.97 10.82 0.30
CA LEU A 191 -14.24 9.60 0.68
C LEU A 191 -14.75 8.99 1.99
N HIS A 192 -15.03 9.84 2.97
CA HIS A 192 -15.63 9.39 4.23
C HIS A 192 -17.03 8.79 4.00
N ALA A 193 -17.85 9.42 3.14
CA ALA A 193 -19.20 8.97 2.84
C ALA A 193 -19.26 7.57 2.20
N ILE A 194 -18.24 7.19 1.42
CA ILE A 194 -18.16 5.84 0.82
C ILE A 194 -17.50 4.80 1.73
N GLY A 195 -16.98 5.21 2.89
CA GLY A 195 -16.31 4.32 3.86
C GLY A 195 -14.81 4.13 3.63
N ALA A 196 -14.17 4.95 2.79
CA ALA A 196 -12.72 4.93 2.64
C ALA A 196 -12.03 5.52 3.89
N ALA A 197 -10.82 5.05 4.19
CA ALA A 197 -10.04 5.54 5.33
C ALA A 197 -9.43 6.93 5.08
N GLY A 198 -9.31 7.35 3.82
CA GLY A 198 -8.84 8.66 3.43
C GLY A 198 -8.36 8.72 1.98
N LEU A 199 -7.51 9.71 1.71
CA LEU A 199 -6.87 9.96 0.42
C LEU A 199 -5.38 9.60 0.46
N ASP A 200 -4.84 9.21 -0.68
CA ASP A 200 -3.40 9.12 -0.96
C ASP A 200 -3.12 9.84 -2.28
N TYR A 201 -3.13 11.17 -2.24
CA TYR A 201 -3.12 11.99 -3.45
C TYR A 201 -1.74 12.49 -3.83
N HIS A 202 -1.55 12.70 -5.13
CA HIS A 202 -0.38 13.41 -5.63
C HIS A 202 -0.29 14.80 -4.98
N TYR A 203 0.91 15.22 -4.57
CA TYR A 203 1.15 16.46 -3.81
C TYR A 203 0.69 17.76 -4.49
N ASN A 204 0.41 17.73 -5.80
CA ASN A 204 -0.13 18.88 -6.55
C ASN A 204 -1.66 19.00 -6.49
N VAL A 205 -2.37 18.03 -5.90
CA VAL A 205 -3.83 18.05 -5.78
C VAL A 205 -4.30 18.90 -4.60
N ILE A 206 -3.42 19.12 -3.61
CA ILE A 206 -3.71 19.79 -2.34
C ILE A 206 -3.16 21.22 -2.35
#